data_AF-A0A2K3KH02-F1
#
_entry.id   AF-A0A2K3KH02-F1
#
_cell.length_a   1.000
_cell.length_b   1.000
_cell.length_c   1.000
_cell.angle_alpha   90.00
_cell.angle_beta   90.00
_cell.angle_gamma   90.00
#
_symmetry.space_group_name_H-M   'P 1'
#
loop_
_entity.id
_entity.type
_entity.pdbx_description
1 polymer ?
#
loop_
_entity_poly.entity_id
_entity_poly.type
_entity_poly.pdbx_seq_one_letter_code
_entity_poly.pdbx_strand_id
1 'polypeptide(L)'
;EDPKNGHLKELEGAKERLTLHKVDLLDLKSIQSVIHGCHGVFHTASPVTDNPEEMLEPAINGTKNVIIASAEAKVRRVVFTSSIGTVYMNPNTSRDVVVDESYWSDLEHCKNTKV
;
A
#
# COMPACT_ATOMS: atom_id res chain seq x y z
N GLU A 1 -9.31 -15.30 17.47
CA GLU A 1 -8.02 -15.04 16.79
C GLU A 1 -8.11 -15.59 15.37
N ASP A 2 -7.43 -14.98 14.40
CA ASP A 2 -7.47 -15.41 13.00
C ASP A 2 -6.32 -16.39 12.71
N PRO A 3 -6.61 -17.67 12.38
CA PRO A 3 -5.58 -18.68 12.10
C PRO A 3 -4.59 -18.26 11.01
N LYS A 4 -5.00 -17.41 10.06
CA LYS A 4 -4.12 -16.95 8.97
C LYS A 4 -2.90 -16.17 9.48
N ASN A 5 -3.00 -15.58 10.67
CA ASN A 5 -1.94 -14.75 11.26
C ASN A 5 -1.04 -15.55 12.22
N GLY A 6 -1.26 -16.85 12.41
CA GLY A 6 -0.53 -17.67 13.39
C GLY A 6 0.99 -17.59 13.21
N HIS A 7 1.44 -17.71 11.97
CA HIS A 7 2.86 -17.66 11.60
C HIS A 7 3.57 -16.36 12.04
N LEU A 8 2.87 -15.23 12.13
CA LEU A 8 3.47 -13.95 12.58
C LEU A 8 3.86 -13.98 14.06
N LYS A 9 3.11 -14.73 14.88
CA LYS A 9 3.39 -14.87 16.32
C LYS A 9 4.56 -15.82 16.61
N GLU A 10 4.94 -16.64 15.64
CA GLU A 10 6.07 -17.57 15.72
C GLU A 10 7.41 -16.90 15.36
N LEU A 11 7.38 -15.69 14.80
CA LEU A 11 8.58 -14.92 14.49
C LEU A 11 9.39 -14.60 15.74
N GLU A 12 10.72 -14.57 15.60
CA GLU A 12 11.63 -14.23 16.68
C GLU A 12 11.32 -12.83 17.24
N GLY A 13 11.05 -12.76 18.55
CA GLY A 13 10.73 -11.50 19.23
C GLY A 13 9.29 -11.01 19.09
N ALA A 14 8.39 -11.80 18.50
CA ALA A 14 6.99 -11.43 18.32
C ALA A 14 6.26 -11.23 19.65
N LYS A 15 6.54 -12.06 20.66
CA LYS A 15 5.88 -11.96 21.97
C LYS A 15 6.17 -10.64 22.70
N GLU A 16 7.30 -10.02 22.40
CA GLU A 16 7.79 -8.81 23.05
C GLU A 16 7.49 -7.53 22.24
N ARG A 17 7.46 -7.63 20.89
CA ARG A 17 7.49 -6.44 20.01
C ARG A 17 6.45 -6.45 18.89
N LEU A 18 5.62 -7.49 18.76
CA LEU A 18 4.55 -7.54 17.76
C LEU A 18 3.19 -7.37 18.43
N THR A 19 2.44 -6.37 17.97
CA THR A 19 1.02 -6.24 18.28
C THR A 19 0.21 -6.39 17.00
N LEU A 20 -0.79 -7.26 17.03
CA LEU A 20 -1.71 -7.47 15.91
C LEU A 20 -2.98 -6.69 16.15
N HIS A 21 -3.31 -5.79 15.23
CA HIS A 21 -4.52 -4.98 15.30
C HIS A 21 -5.44 -5.31 14.12
N LYS A 22 -6.74 -5.36 14.37
CA LYS A 22 -7.75 -5.46 13.31
C LYS A 22 -8.02 -4.06 12.77
N VAL A 23 -7.75 -3.86 11.49
CA VAL A 23 -7.88 -2.59 10.78
C VAL A 23 -8.50 -2.85 9.42
N ASP A 24 -9.26 -1.89 8.91
CA ASP A 24 -9.77 -1.85 7.55
C ASP A 24 -9.22 -0.60 6.87
N LEU A 25 -8.67 -0.74 5.66
CA LEU A 25 -8.10 0.37 4.90
C LEU A 25 -9.15 1.45 4.57
N LEU A 26 -10.42 1.07 4.44
CA LEU A 26 -11.51 2.00 4.15
C LEU A 26 -12.11 2.64 5.43
N ASP A 27 -11.72 2.16 6.62
CA ASP A 27 -12.09 2.78 7.90
C ASP A 27 -10.91 3.57 8.49
N LEU A 28 -10.91 4.87 8.21
CA LEU A 28 -9.92 5.82 8.73
C LEU A 28 -9.76 5.74 10.27
N LYS A 29 -10.84 5.55 11.02
CA LYS A 29 -10.78 5.53 12.49
C LYS A 29 -10.05 4.28 12.99
N SER A 30 -10.28 3.14 12.31
CA SER A 30 -9.56 1.90 12.63
C SER A 30 -8.05 2.08 12.44
N ILE A 31 -7.62 2.80 11.40
CA ILE A 31 -6.21 3.11 11.13
C ILE A 31 -5.66 4.11 12.16
N GLN A 32 -6.37 5.21 12.43
CA GLN A 32 -5.96 6.21 13.42
C GLN A 32 -5.70 5.57 14.79
N SER A 33 -6.53 4.59 15.18
CA SER A 33 -6.40 3.91 16.48
C SER A 33 -5.08 3.16 16.68
N VAL A 34 -4.35 2.84 15.61
CA VAL A 34 -3.10 2.05 15.67
C VAL A 34 -1.86 2.84 15.25
N ILE A 35 -2.01 3.96 14.54
CA ILE A 35 -0.88 4.76 14.06
C ILE A 35 -0.35 5.73 15.12
N HIS A 36 -1.15 6.09 16.13
CA HIS A 36 -0.69 6.97 17.21
C HIS A 36 0.51 6.39 17.97
N GLY A 37 1.58 7.17 18.07
CA GLY A 37 2.84 6.75 18.70
C GLY A 37 3.84 6.08 17.76
N CYS A 38 3.46 5.80 16.50
CA CYS A 38 4.39 5.31 15.49
C CYS A 38 5.36 6.41 15.05
N HIS A 39 6.63 6.06 14.91
CA HIS A 39 7.65 6.95 14.35
C HIS A 39 7.71 6.90 12.83
N GLY A 40 7.37 5.74 12.25
CA GLY A 40 7.32 5.49 10.81
C GLY A 40 6.21 4.50 10.50
N VAL A 41 5.70 4.54 9.28
CA VAL A 41 4.64 3.65 8.78
C VAL A 41 5.07 3.03 7.46
N PHE A 42 4.90 1.72 7.32
CA PHE A 42 5.07 1.00 6.05
C PHE A 42 3.68 0.63 5.52
N HIS A 43 3.24 1.31 4.47
CA HIS A 43 1.96 1.04 3.82
C HIS A 43 2.17 0.01 2.71
N THR A 44 1.97 -1.26 3.07
CA THR A 44 2.12 -2.40 2.16
C THR A 44 0.78 -3.03 1.77
N ALA A 45 -0.31 -2.66 2.45
CA ALA A 45 -1.61 -3.25 2.24
C ALA A 45 -2.27 -2.64 0.99
N SER A 46 -2.50 -3.48 -0.01
CA SER A 46 -3.20 -3.15 -1.24
C SER A 46 -3.87 -4.42 -1.77
N PRO A 47 -5.06 -4.34 -2.39
CA PRO A 47 -5.55 -5.46 -3.19
C PRO A 47 -4.55 -5.77 -4.32
N VAL A 48 -4.42 -7.06 -4.63
CA VAL A 48 -3.65 -7.55 -5.78
C VAL A 48 -4.62 -8.38 -6.63
N THR A 49 -5.24 -7.72 -7.60
CA THR A 49 -6.29 -8.26 -8.46
C THR A 49 -6.32 -7.47 -9.76
N ASP A 50 -6.70 -8.12 -10.85
CA ASP A 50 -6.89 -7.48 -12.15
C ASP A 50 -8.30 -6.88 -12.30
N ASN A 51 -9.20 -7.10 -11.32
CA ASN A 51 -10.53 -6.50 -11.30
C ASN A 51 -10.43 -5.02 -10.84
N PRO A 52 -10.68 -4.03 -11.72
CA PRO A 52 -10.56 -2.62 -11.35
C PRO A 52 -11.56 -2.19 -10.26
N GLU A 53 -12.74 -2.81 -10.22
CA GLU A 53 -13.78 -2.47 -9.22
C GLU A 53 -13.34 -2.85 -7.81
N GLU A 54 -12.63 -3.97 -7.66
CA GLU A 54 -12.09 -4.44 -6.39
C GLU A 54 -10.77 -3.73 -6.01
N MET A 55 -10.04 -3.21 -7.01
CA MET A 55 -8.72 -2.62 -6.80
C MET A 55 -8.76 -1.12 -6.52
N LEU A 56 -9.48 -0.34 -7.35
CA LEU A 56 -9.31 1.11 -7.45
C LEU A 56 -9.67 1.81 -6.14
N GLU A 57 -10.85 1.54 -5.58
CA GLU A 57 -11.30 2.21 -4.37
C GLU A 57 -10.40 1.89 -3.16
N PRO A 58 -10.10 0.62 -2.81
CA PRO A 58 -9.22 0.32 -1.69
C PRO A 58 -7.79 0.82 -1.89
N ALA A 59 -7.24 0.75 -3.11
CA ALA A 59 -5.89 1.25 -3.39
C ALA A 59 -5.82 2.78 -3.22
N ILE A 60 -6.79 3.53 -3.74
CA ILE A 60 -6.79 5.00 -3.68
C ILE A 60 -7.18 5.49 -2.29
N ASN A 61 -8.36 5.10 -1.80
CA ASN A 61 -8.90 5.62 -0.55
C ASN A 61 -8.18 5.02 0.67
N GLY A 62 -7.77 3.75 0.61
CA GLY A 62 -6.94 3.14 1.65
C GLY A 62 -5.60 3.84 1.81
N THR A 63 -4.92 4.13 0.70
CA THR A 63 -3.66 4.89 0.74
C THR A 63 -3.86 6.30 1.28
N LYS A 64 -4.92 7.02 0.85
CA LYS A 64 -5.26 8.34 1.41
C LYS A 64 -5.48 8.27 2.91
N ASN A 65 -6.24 7.29 3.40
CA ASN A 65 -6.53 7.14 4.82
C ASN A 65 -5.26 6.92 5.64
N VAL A 66 -4.33 6.08 5.17
CA VAL A 66 -3.04 5.86 5.84
C VAL A 66 -2.20 7.13 5.89
N ILE A 67 -2.15 7.90 4.80
CA ILE A 67 -1.42 9.18 4.76
C ILE A 67 -2.06 10.21 5.70
N ILE A 68 -3.38 10.34 5.71
CA ILE A 68 -4.12 11.25 6.61
C ILE A 68 -3.84 10.89 8.07
N ALA A 69 -4.05 9.63 8.45
CA ALA A 69 -3.82 9.17 9.82
C ALA A 69 -2.35 9.34 10.25
N SER A 70 -1.40 9.08 9.35
CA SER A 70 0.03 9.29 9.60
C SER A 70 0.38 10.76 9.81
N ALA A 71 -0.20 11.66 9.02
CA ALA A 71 0.00 13.10 9.15
C ALA A 71 -0.56 13.64 10.48
N GLU A 72 -1.78 13.23 10.85
CA GLU A 72 -2.41 13.61 12.11
C GLU A 72 -1.62 13.11 13.33
N ALA A 73 -1.11 11.88 13.26
CA ALA A 73 -0.26 11.30 14.29
C ALA A 73 1.18 11.85 14.29
N LYS A 74 1.54 12.75 13.36
CA LYS A 74 2.88 13.34 13.20
C LYS A 74 3.97 12.28 13.01
N VAL A 75 3.65 11.22 12.27
CA VAL A 75 4.62 10.19 11.84
C VAL A 75 5.73 10.86 11.04
N ARG A 76 6.99 10.49 11.28
CA ARG A 76 8.15 11.14 10.64
C ARG A 76 8.29 10.81 9.16
N ARG A 77 7.91 9.58 8.78
CA ARG A 77 8.00 9.09 7.41
C ARG A 77 7.02 7.96 7.16
N VAL A 78 6.35 8.02 6.01
CA VAL A 78 5.60 6.89 5.45
C VAL A 78 6.39 6.32 4.28
N VAL A 79 6.54 5.00 4.23
CA VAL A 79 7.06 4.27 3.08
C VAL A 79 5.87 3.56 2.42
N PHE A 80 5.63 3.85 1.15
CA PHE A 80 4.53 3.25 0.39
C PHE A 80 5.07 2.22 -0.59
N THR A 81 4.53 1.01 -0.55
CA THR A 81 4.84 -0.03 -1.52
C THR A 81 4.01 0.18 -2.78
N SER A 82 4.57 0.89 -3.75
CA SER A 82 4.03 0.95 -5.12
C SER A 82 4.43 -0.31 -5.91
N SER A 83 4.32 -0.28 -7.24
CA SER A 83 4.64 -1.39 -8.13
C SER A 83 5.28 -0.91 -9.42
N ILE A 84 6.06 -1.76 -10.09
CA ILE A 84 6.60 -1.50 -11.43
C ILE A 84 5.51 -1.17 -12.46
N GLY A 85 4.26 -1.61 -12.21
CA GLY A 85 3.11 -1.30 -13.05
C GLY A 85 2.82 0.20 -13.19
N THR A 86 3.23 1.04 -12.23
CA THR A 86 3.06 2.50 -12.30
C THR A 86 4.12 3.19 -13.16
N VAL A 87 5.13 2.45 -13.62
CA VAL A 87 6.30 2.96 -14.36
C VAL A 87 6.35 2.36 -15.77
N TYR A 88 6.29 1.04 -15.89
CA TYR A 88 6.62 0.32 -17.13
C TYR A 88 5.49 0.33 -18.18
N MET A 89 4.24 0.54 -17.77
CA MET A 89 3.05 0.39 -18.64
C MET A 89 2.83 1.61 -19.53
N ASN A 90 3.78 1.95 -20.39
CA ASN A 90 3.70 3.09 -21.30
C ASN A 90 4.21 2.72 -22.70
N PRO A 91 3.32 2.61 -23.72
CA PRO A 91 3.68 2.14 -25.05
C PRO A 91 4.55 3.15 -25.83
N ASN A 92 4.64 4.39 -25.36
CA ASN A 92 5.44 5.44 -25.97
C ASN A 92 6.90 5.44 -25.45
N THR A 93 7.21 4.63 -24.44
CA THR A 93 8.56 4.50 -23.92
C THR A 93 9.40 3.65 -24.88
N SER A 94 10.49 4.24 -25.39
CA SER A 94 11.44 3.52 -26.26
C SER A 94 12.07 2.35 -25.51
N ARG A 95 12.42 1.27 -26.23
CA ARG A 95 13.09 0.10 -25.63
C ARG A 95 14.57 0.34 -25.30
N ASP A 96 15.16 1.38 -25.88
CA ASP A 96 16.59 1.67 -25.75
C ASP A 96 16.91 2.64 -24.60
N VAL A 97 15.91 3.03 -23.79
CA VAL A 97 16.11 3.95 -22.66
C VAL A 97 16.22 3.19 -21.34
N VAL A 98 17.05 3.71 -20.45
CA VAL A 98 17.06 3.29 -19.05
C VAL A 98 15.88 3.97 -18.37
N VAL A 99 14.96 3.15 -17.84
CA VAL A 99 13.79 3.60 -17.08
C VAL A 99 14.23 3.89 -15.65
N ASP A 100 13.96 5.12 -15.18
CA ASP A 100 14.25 5.58 -13.81
C ASP A 100 12.98 6.08 -13.09
N GLU A 101 13.14 6.67 -11.91
CA GLU A 101 12.04 7.15 -11.06
C GLU A 101 11.23 8.33 -11.65
N SER A 102 11.67 8.91 -12.78
CA SER A 102 10.93 9.97 -13.46
C SER A 102 9.87 9.45 -14.42
N TYR A 103 9.86 8.14 -14.72
CA TYR A 103 8.94 7.52 -15.66
C TYR A 103 7.60 7.14 -15.01
N TRP A 104 6.54 7.21 -15.81
CA TRP A 104 5.18 6.84 -15.43
C TRP A 104 4.49 6.03 -16.53
N SER A 105 3.61 5.14 -16.10
CA SER A 105 2.66 4.43 -16.95
C SER A 105 1.71 5.40 -17.67
N ASP A 106 1.28 5.04 -18.87
CA ASP A 106 0.23 5.77 -19.58
C ASP A 106 -1.15 5.31 -19.09
N LEU A 107 -1.93 6.24 -18.52
CA LEU A 107 -3.20 5.91 -17.88
C LEU A 107 -4.22 5.33 -18.87
N GLU A 108 -4.31 5.87 -20.08
CA GLU A 108 -5.26 5.39 -21.08
C GLU A 108 -4.86 4.02 -21.61
N HIS A 109 -3.56 3.77 -21.78
CA HIS A 109 -3.05 2.44 -22.08
C HIS A 109 -3.40 1.44 -20.97
N CYS A 110 -3.17 1.79 -19.70
CA CYS A 110 -3.52 0.92 -18.56
C CYS A 110 -5.01 0.56 -18.52
N LYS A 111 -5.91 1.54 -18.74
CA LYS A 111 -7.37 1.29 -18.75
C LYS A 111 -7.81 0.36 -19.89
N ASN A 112 -7.13 0.44 -21.03
CA ASN A 112 -7.48 -0.31 -22.23
C ASN A 112 -6.79 -1.68 -22.33
N THR A 113 -5.75 -1.90 -21.51
CA THR A 113 -5.04 -3.17 -21.45
C THR A 113 -5.87 -4.14 -20.62
N LYS A 114 -6.35 -5.20 -21.27
CA LYS A 114 -6.96 -6.34 -20.57
C LYS A 114 -5.84 -7.28 -20.13
N VAL A 115 -5.96 -7.82 -18.93
CA VAL A 115 -5.10 -8.93 -18.44
C VAL A 115 -5.61 -10.25 -19.00
#